data_AF-A0A8D2JGN1-F1
#
_entry.id   AF-A0A8D2JGN1-F1
#
_cell.length_a   1.000
_cell.length_b   1.000
_cell.length_c   1.000
_cell.angle_alpha   90.00
_cell.angle_beta   90.00
_cell.angle_gamma   90.00
#
_symmetry.space_group_name_H-M   'P 1'
#
loop_
_entity.id
_entity.type
_entity.pdbx_description
1 polymer ?
#
loop_
_entity_poly.entity_id
_entity_poly.type
_entity_poly.pdbx_seq_one_letter_code
_entity_poly.pdbx_strand_id
1 'polypeptide(L)'
;MGFGLHAGCPEGHAALMQLQEAELRLLEGLRKWMGQRARSDREYAALLHQMHCLAGRQEGGCPGGQVSQVGCWWSLVNQTEALSQILQRHADALLSGPLTKLGQLIRDKQLLCRSYSEQWQQMSQDFLREPERLKTQYRTQVREIIQARRKYQEASKGG
;
A
#
# COMPACT_ATOMS: atom_id res chain seq x y z
N MET A 1 -7.40 -4.40 21.91
CA MET A 1 -6.27 -3.45 21.97
C MET A 1 -6.23 -2.71 20.65
N GLY A 2 -6.48 -1.40 20.63
CA GLY A 2 -6.55 -0.60 19.40
C GLY A 2 -5.66 0.63 19.49
N PHE A 3 -5.12 1.07 18.35
CA PHE A 3 -4.19 2.20 18.27
C PHE A 3 -4.73 3.49 18.92
N GLY A 4 -6.05 3.68 18.98
CA GLY A 4 -6.67 4.89 19.55
C GLY A 4 -6.38 5.16 21.03
N LEU A 5 -6.03 4.14 21.83
CA LEU A 5 -5.76 4.32 23.28
C LEU A 5 -4.31 4.67 23.61
N HIS A 6 -3.36 4.29 22.75
CA HIS A 6 -1.93 4.57 22.95
C HIS A 6 -1.34 5.55 21.93
N ALA A 7 -2.00 5.79 20.80
CA ALA A 7 -1.50 6.63 19.72
C ALA A 7 -2.12 8.04 19.66
N GLY A 8 -2.91 8.44 20.66
CA GLY A 8 -3.46 9.80 20.77
C GLY A 8 -2.42 10.88 21.15
N CYS A 9 -1.16 10.50 21.32
CA CYS A 9 -0.05 11.41 21.59
C CYS A 9 0.79 11.67 20.31
N PRO A 10 1.57 12.77 20.27
CA PRO A 10 2.44 13.07 19.13
C PRO A 10 3.43 11.94 18.78
N GLU A 11 3.94 11.24 19.79
CA GLU A 11 4.85 10.10 19.63
C GLU A 11 4.16 8.92 18.94
N GLY A 12 2.93 8.64 19.34
CA GLY A 12 2.09 7.62 18.73
C GLY A 12 1.72 7.94 17.29
N HIS A 13 1.42 9.21 16.99
CA HIS A 13 1.25 9.66 15.61
C HIS A 13 2.53 9.43 14.79
N ALA A 14 3.70 9.82 15.29
CA ALA A 14 4.96 9.64 14.59
C ALA A 14 5.25 8.15 14.31
N ALA A 15 5.01 7.28 15.30
CA ALA A 15 5.15 5.83 15.14
C ALA A 15 4.19 5.26 14.09
N LEU A 16 2.93 5.72 14.08
CA LEU A 16 1.95 5.32 13.06
C LEU A 16 2.35 5.76 11.65
N MET A 17 2.88 6.98 11.50
CA MET A 17 3.37 7.47 10.21
C MET A 17 4.56 6.63 9.71
N GLN A 18 5.49 6.28 10.60
CA GLN A 18 6.63 5.41 10.25
C GLN A 18 6.17 4.00 9.85
N LEU A 19 5.17 3.44 10.54
CA LEU A 19 4.58 2.15 10.18
C LEU A 19 3.95 2.20 8.79
N GLN A 20 3.13 3.22 8.51
CA GLN A 20 2.49 3.39 7.21
C GLN A 20 3.51 3.50 6.07
N GLU A 21 4.60 4.24 6.29
CA GLU A 21 5.72 4.38 5.34
C GLU A 21 6.45 3.05 5.13
N ALA A 22 6.70 2.28 6.18
CA ALA A 22 7.31 0.95 6.08
C ALA A 22 6.43 -0.01 5.28
N GLU A 23 5.12 -0.01 5.53
CA GLU A 23 4.16 -0.83 4.81
C GLU A 23 4.06 -0.42 3.33
N LEU A 24 4.10 0.88 3.01
CA LEU A 24 4.15 1.35 1.62
C LEU A 24 5.38 0.84 0.89
N ARG A 25 6.57 0.97 1.50
CA ARG A 25 7.82 0.44 0.94
C ARG A 25 7.75 -1.08 0.71
N LEU A 26 7.13 -1.82 1.63
CA LEU A 26 6.92 -3.26 1.47
C LEU A 26 6.02 -3.57 0.27
N LEU A 27 4.89 -2.86 0.13
CA LEU A 27 3.98 -3.06 -0.99
C LEU A 27 4.63 -2.71 -2.34
N GLU A 28 5.43 -1.66 -2.39
CA GLU A 28 6.22 -1.31 -3.57
C GLU A 28 7.27 -2.37 -3.91
N GLY A 29 7.96 -2.90 -2.90
CA GLY A 29 8.88 -4.03 -3.04
C GLY A 29 8.19 -5.26 -3.60
N LEU A 30 7.03 -5.62 -3.05
CA LEU A 30 6.21 -6.73 -3.52
C LEU A 30 5.77 -6.52 -4.98
N ARG A 31 5.35 -5.30 -5.34
CA ARG A 31 4.96 -4.96 -6.72
C ARG A 31 6.11 -5.15 -7.69
N LYS A 32 7.32 -4.67 -7.35
CA LYS A 32 8.52 -4.86 -8.17
C LYS A 32 8.86 -6.34 -8.32
N TRP A 33 8.83 -7.09 -7.22
CA TRP A 33 9.12 -8.53 -7.22
C TRP A 33 8.12 -9.31 -8.08
N MET A 34 6.82 -9.07 -7.92
CA MET A 34 5.79 -9.71 -8.75
C MET A 34 5.92 -9.33 -10.23
N GLY A 35 6.27 -8.08 -10.52
CA GLY A 35 6.55 -7.62 -11.88
C GLY A 35 7.73 -8.38 -12.50
N GLN A 36 8.80 -8.59 -11.74
CA GLN A 36 9.93 -9.40 -12.19
C GLN A 36 9.53 -10.87 -12.37
N ARG A 37 8.72 -11.43 -11.46
CA ARG A 37 8.25 -12.81 -11.57
C ARG A 37 7.46 -13.03 -12.87
N ALA A 38 6.53 -12.13 -13.22
CA ALA A 38 5.80 -12.21 -14.49
C ALA A 38 6.73 -12.15 -15.72
N ARG A 39 7.80 -11.33 -15.67
CA ARG A 39 8.79 -11.26 -16.76
C ARG A 39 9.55 -12.57 -16.89
N SER A 40 10.06 -13.09 -15.78
CA SER A 40 10.77 -14.38 -15.76
C SER A 40 9.90 -15.54 -16.25
N ASP A 41 8.62 -15.58 -15.85
CA ASP A 41 7.69 -16.61 -16.33
C ASP A 41 7.47 -16.51 -17.86
N ARG A 42 7.37 -15.29 -18.43
CA ARG A 42 7.26 -15.09 -19.90
C ARG A 42 8.52 -15.48 -20.65
N GLU A 43 9.68 -15.09 -20.15
CA GLU A 43 10.97 -15.42 -20.75
C GLU A 43 11.19 -16.94 -20.74
N TYR A 44 10.89 -17.60 -19.63
CA TYR A 44 11.03 -19.04 -19.51
C TYR A 44 10.03 -19.79 -20.41
N ALA A 45 8.78 -19.33 -20.50
CA ALA A 45 7.83 -19.87 -21.45
C ALA A 45 8.30 -19.76 -22.90
N ALA A 46 8.86 -18.62 -23.30
CA ALA A 46 9.38 -18.41 -24.65
C ALA A 46 10.52 -19.40 -24.99
N LEU A 47 11.41 -19.69 -24.03
CA LEU A 47 12.48 -20.68 -24.21
C LEU A 47 11.92 -22.10 -24.36
N LEU A 48 10.92 -22.48 -23.56
CA LEU A 48 10.26 -23.79 -23.68
C LEU A 48 9.52 -23.95 -25.02
N HIS A 49 8.82 -22.91 -25.46
CA HIS A 49 8.17 -22.89 -26.77
C HIS A 49 9.20 -23.05 -27.91
N GLN A 50 10.34 -22.33 -27.81
CA GLN A 50 11.43 -22.47 -28.78
C GLN A 50 11.95 -23.91 -28.83
N MET A 51 12.14 -24.57 -27.68
CA MET A 51 12.54 -25.98 -27.62
C MET A 51 11.52 -26.89 -28.33
N HIS A 52 10.22 -26.66 -28.11
CA HIS A 52 9.15 -27.39 -28.80
C HIS A 52 9.23 -27.18 -30.33
N CYS A 53 9.39 -25.94 -30.80
CA CYS A 53 9.53 -25.66 -32.23
C CYS A 53 10.77 -26.30 -32.86
N LEU A 54 11.89 -26.35 -32.15
CA LEU A 54 13.12 -27.00 -32.64
C LEU A 54 12.94 -28.52 -32.73
N ALA A 55 12.25 -29.13 -31.77
CA ALA A 55 11.91 -30.55 -31.79
C ALA A 55 11.06 -30.92 -33.01
N GLY A 56 10.04 -30.11 -33.36
CA GLY A 56 9.21 -30.35 -34.55
C GLY A 56 9.90 -30.17 -35.89
N ARG A 57 10.99 -29.39 -35.94
CA ARG A 57 11.81 -29.28 -37.16
C ARG A 57 12.69 -30.51 -37.39
N GLN A 58 12.97 -31.30 -36.36
CA GLN A 58 13.84 -32.47 -36.41
C GLN A 58 13.11 -33.76 -36.83
N GLU A 59 11.77 -33.74 -36.82
CA GLU A 59 10.90 -34.89 -37.15
C GLU A 59 11.10 -35.40 -38.60
N GLY A 60 11.54 -34.55 -39.53
CA GLY A 60 11.82 -34.92 -40.92
C GLY A 60 13.10 -35.74 -41.17
N GLY A 61 13.91 -36.03 -40.14
CA GLY A 61 15.27 -36.55 -40.29
C GLY A 61 15.55 -37.99 -39.80
N CYS A 62 14.57 -38.71 -39.24
CA CYS A 62 14.82 -40.02 -38.60
C CYS A 62 14.25 -41.23 -39.39
N PRO A 63 15.05 -41.84 -40.29
CA PRO A 63 14.73 -43.16 -40.83
C PRO A 63 15.18 -44.26 -39.83
N GLY A 64 14.25 -44.82 -39.05
CA GLY A 64 14.47 -46.10 -38.36
C GLY A 64 14.07 -46.25 -36.89
N GLY A 65 13.41 -45.27 -36.26
CA GLY A 65 12.95 -45.40 -34.88
C GLY A 65 11.71 -46.30 -34.73
N GLN A 66 11.72 -47.24 -33.78
CA GLN A 66 10.52 -48.02 -33.43
C GLN A 66 9.38 -47.07 -33.03
N VAL A 67 8.18 -47.27 -33.61
CA VAL A 67 6.99 -46.41 -33.46
C VAL A 67 6.66 -46.06 -31.99
N SER A 68 6.94 -46.98 -31.06
CA SER A 68 6.70 -46.79 -29.62
C SER A 68 7.64 -45.76 -28.97
N GLN A 69 8.91 -45.68 -29.39
CA GLN A 69 9.89 -44.74 -28.82
C GLN A 69 9.66 -43.31 -29.32
N VAL A 70 9.26 -43.17 -30.58
CA VAL A 70 8.89 -41.88 -31.19
C VAL A 70 7.65 -41.30 -30.50
N GLY A 71 6.63 -42.12 -30.21
CA GLY A 71 5.43 -41.69 -29.48
C GLY A 71 5.70 -41.21 -28.06
N CYS A 72 6.60 -41.88 -27.33
CA CYS A 72 7.01 -41.45 -25.97
C CYS A 72 7.76 -40.10 -26.01
N TRP A 73 8.65 -39.91 -26.98
CA TRP A 73 9.40 -38.67 -27.16
C TRP A 73 8.46 -37.49 -27.51
N TRP A 74 7.48 -37.73 -28.37
CA TRP A 74 6.50 -36.71 -28.75
C TRP A 74 5.57 -36.30 -27.61
N SER A 75 5.24 -37.24 -26.72
CA SER A 75 4.53 -36.93 -25.48
C SER A 75 5.28 -35.90 -24.63
N LEU A 76 6.60 -36.07 -24.47
CA LEU A 76 7.45 -35.15 -23.72
C LEU A 76 7.52 -33.74 -24.37
N VAL A 77 7.62 -33.69 -25.69
CA VAL A 77 7.61 -32.44 -26.47
C VAL A 77 6.30 -31.68 -26.30
N ASN A 78 5.18 -32.38 -26.30
CA ASN A 78 3.86 -31.78 -26.08
C ASN A 78 3.67 -31.33 -24.63
N GLN A 79 4.21 -32.07 -23.65
CA GLN A 79 4.21 -31.62 -22.25
C GLN A 79 5.06 -30.34 -22.05
N THR A 80 6.16 -30.21 -22.78
CA THR A 80 7.01 -29.00 -22.77
C THR A 80 6.24 -27.78 -23.27
N GLU A 81 5.47 -27.94 -24.35
CA GLU A 81 4.59 -26.90 -24.88
C GLU A 81 3.44 -26.57 -23.93
N ALA A 82 2.83 -27.58 -23.30
CA ALA A 82 1.79 -27.36 -22.29
C ALA A 82 2.32 -26.53 -21.11
N LEU A 83 3.54 -26.80 -20.63
CA LEU A 83 4.18 -26.03 -19.56
C LEU A 83 4.46 -24.58 -19.99
N SER A 84 4.95 -24.37 -21.22
CA SER A 84 5.12 -23.03 -21.80
C SER A 84 3.82 -22.21 -21.73
N GLN A 85 2.71 -22.79 -22.20
CA GLN A 85 1.41 -22.11 -22.18
C GLN A 85 0.91 -21.82 -20.77
N ILE A 86 1.13 -22.72 -19.81
CA ILE A 86 0.77 -22.50 -18.41
C ILE A 86 1.52 -21.29 -17.84
N LEU A 87 2.83 -21.20 -18.10
CA LEU A 87 3.66 -20.08 -17.62
C LEU A 87 3.26 -18.74 -18.24
N GLN A 88 2.92 -18.71 -19.54
CA GLN A 88 2.36 -17.49 -20.15
C GLN A 88 1.06 -17.06 -19.46
N ARG A 89 0.12 -17.99 -19.26
CA ARG A 89 -1.14 -17.71 -18.56
C ARG A 89 -0.90 -17.22 -17.13
N HIS A 90 0.06 -17.80 -16.41
CA HIS A 90 0.41 -17.35 -15.06
C HIS A 90 0.95 -15.92 -15.07
N ALA A 91 1.85 -15.59 -15.98
CA ALA A 91 2.38 -14.24 -16.11
C ALA A 91 1.26 -13.22 -16.44
N ASP A 92 0.37 -13.56 -17.37
CA ASP A 92 -0.75 -12.70 -17.76
C ASP A 92 -1.77 -12.53 -16.64
N ALA A 93 -2.10 -13.62 -15.92
CA ALA A 93 -2.95 -13.57 -14.76
C ALA A 93 -2.34 -12.70 -13.64
N LEU A 94 -1.03 -12.83 -13.41
CA LEU A 94 -0.31 -12.04 -12.41
C LEU A 94 -0.32 -10.54 -12.75
N LEU A 95 -0.09 -10.20 -14.02
CA LEU A 95 -0.09 -8.83 -14.53
C LEU A 95 -1.47 -8.18 -14.51
N SER A 96 -2.49 -8.88 -15.00
CA SER A 96 -3.85 -8.34 -15.14
C SER A 96 -4.62 -8.25 -13.82
N GLY A 97 -4.42 -9.20 -12.91
CA GLY A 97 -5.15 -9.25 -11.64
C GLY A 97 -4.35 -8.72 -10.46
N PRO A 98 -3.51 -9.54 -9.81
CA PRO A 98 -2.82 -9.17 -8.58
C PRO A 98 -1.98 -7.90 -8.66
N LEU A 99 -1.19 -7.70 -9.73
CA LEU A 99 -0.36 -6.49 -9.88
C LEU A 99 -1.19 -5.22 -10.02
N THR A 100 -2.30 -5.28 -10.77
CA THR A 100 -3.25 -4.16 -10.88
C THR A 100 -3.86 -3.82 -9.53
N LYS A 101 -4.34 -4.83 -8.79
CA LYS A 101 -4.92 -4.66 -7.45
C LYS A 101 -3.91 -4.11 -6.45
N LEU A 102 -2.68 -4.60 -6.47
CA LEU A 102 -1.60 -4.10 -5.63
C LEU A 102 -1.25 -2.64 -5.96
N GLY A 103 -1.24 -2.28 -7.26
CA GLY A 103 -1.07 -0.89 -7.69
C GLY A 103 -2.18 0.03 -7.18
N GLN A 104 -3.43 -0.44 -7.16
CA GLN A 104 -4.56 0.29 -6.58
C GLN A 104 -4.40 0.44 -5.06
N LEU A 105 -4.11 -0.65 -4.35
CA LEU A 105 -3.90 -0.65 -2.91
C LEU A 105 -2.81 0.33 -2.46
N ILE A 106 -1.69 0.41 -3.20
CA ILE A 106 -0.62 1.36 -2.92
C ILE A 106 -1.13 2.80 -3.01
N ARG A 107 -1.89 3.14 -4.07
CA ARG A 107 -2.48 4.49 -4.22
C ARG A 107 -3.47 4.81 -3.12
N ASP A 108 -4.37 3.89 -2.80
CA ASP A 108 -5.38 4.07 -1.77
C ASP A 108 -4.71 4.27 -0.40
N LYS A 109 -3.65 3.52 -0.11
CA LYS A 109 -2.88 3.67 1.13
C LYS A 109 -2.13 5.00 1.20
N GLN A 110 -1.58 5.49 0.09
CA GLN A 110 -0.95 6.82 0.03
C GLN A 110 -1.96 7.93 0.31
N LEU A 111 -3.17 7.84 -0.27
CA LEU A 111 -4.25 8.79 -0.01
C LEU A 111 -4.72 8.73 1.44
N LEU A 112 -4.88 7.53 1.99
CA LEU A 112 -5.26 7.33 3.39
C LEU A 112 -4.23 7.95 4.35
N CYS A 113 -2.93 7.75 4.09
CA CYS A 113 -1.86 8.32 4.89
C CYS A 113 -1.90 9.86 4.92
N ARG A 114 -2.12 10.50 3.76
CA ARG A 114 -2.28 11.96 3.65
C ARG A 114 -3.49 12.45 4.43
N SER A 115 -4.65 11.84 4.20
CA SER A 115 -5.89 12.22 4.87
C SER A 115 -5.81 12.06 6.39
N TYR A 116 -5.19 10.96 6.87
CA TYR A 116 -4.94 10.76 8.29
C TYR A 116 -4.04 11.86 8.89
N SER A 117 -2.95 12.21 8.20
CA SER A 117 -2.04 13.26 8.67
C SER A 117 -2.73 14.63 8.74
N GLU A 118 -3.50 14.98 7.72
CA GLU A 118 -4.30 16.22 7.68
C GLU A 118 -5.32 16.28 8.81
N GLN A 119 -6.08 15.20 9.02
CA GLN A 119 -7.06 15.11 10.12
C GLN A 119 -6.39 15.24 11.48
N TRP A 120 -5.23 14.60 11.67
CA TRP A 120 -4.51 14.71 12.93
C TRP A 120 -3.99 16.13 13.18
N GLN A 121 -3.43 16.80 12.17
CA GLN A 121 -2.99 18.18 12.28
C GLN A 121 -4.16 19.12 12.61
N GLN A 122 -5.32 18.94 11.96
CA GLN A 122 -6.52 19.73 12.25
C GLN A 122 -6.96 19.56 13.71
N MET A 123 -7.11 18.31 14.17
CA MET A 123 -7.51 18.04 15.56
C MET A 123 -6.49 18.56 16.57
N SER A 124 -5.19 18.41 16.29
CA SER A 124 -4.12 18.90 17.16
C SER A 124 -4.14 20.42 17.29
N GLN A 125 -4.36 21.15 16.19
CA GLN A 125 -4.49 22.61 16.22
C GLN A 125 -5.72 23.06 17.00
N ASP A 126 -6.88 22.42 16.77
CA ASP A 126 -8.12 22.75 17.48
C ASP A 126 -7.99 22.49 18.97
N PHE A 127 -7.36 21.37 19.36
CA PHE A 127 -7.10 21.02 20.75
C PHE A 127 -6.17 22.02 21.46
N LEU A 128 -5.18 22.58 20.77
CA LEU A 128 -4.31 23.61 21.34
C LEU A 128 -4.96 25.00 21.41
N ARG A 129 -5.81 25.32 20.43
CA ARG A 129 -6.42 26.65 20.29
C ARG A 129 -7.54 26.93 21.29
N GLU A 130 -8.44 25.96 21.50
CA GLU A 130 -9.61 26.17 22.36
C GLU A 130 -9.28 26.45 23.84
N PRO A 131 -8.34 25.73 24.49
CA PRO A 131 -7.95 26.02 25.86
C PRO A 131 -7.35 27.42 26.04
N GLU A 132 -6.51 27.87 25.10
CA GLU A 132 -5.91 29.21 25.16
C GLU A 132 -6.95 30.31 24.93
N ARG A 133 -7.93 30.07 24.04
CA ARG A 133 -9.09 30.95 23.87
C ARG A 133 -9.87 31.09 25.16
N LEU A 134 -10.20 29.98 25.82
CA LEU A 134 -10.94 29.94 27.08
C LEU A 134 -10.17 30.62 28.23
N LYS A 135 -8.86 30.36 28.35
CA LYS A 135 -7.99 31.03 29.35
C LYS A 135 -7.99 32.55 29.16
N THR A 136 -7.92 33.00 27.92
CA THR A 136 -7.90 34.43 27.60
C THR A 136 -9.24 35.08 27.96
N GLN A 137 -10.36 34.45 27.60
CA GLN A 137 -11.71 34.92 27.94
C GLN A 137 -11.96 34.94 29.46
N TYR A 138 -11.50 33.92 30.18
CA TYR A 138 -11.60 33.90 31.63
C TYR A 138 -10.84 35.06 32.27
N ARG A 139 -9.59 35.31 31.82
CA ARG A 139 -8.76 36.41 32.32
C ARG A 139 -9.35 37.79 32.01
N THR A 140 -10.02 37.98 30.86
CA THR A 140 -10.72 39.23 30.55
C THR A 140 -11.92 39.43 31.46
N GLN A 141 -12.78 38.42 31.60
CA GLN A 141 -13.97 38.50 32.46
C GLN A 141 -13.62 38.76 33.93
N VAL A 142 -12.56 38.12 34.45
CA VAL A 142 -12.07 38.38 35.82
C VAL A 142 -11.65 39.84 36.00
N ARG A 143 -10.93 40.42 35.02
CA ARG A 143 -10.52 41.83 35.07
C ARG A 143 -11.73 42.77 35.03
N GLU A 144 -12.72 42.46 34.20
CA GLU A 144 -13.97 43.22 34.10
C GLU A 144 -14.75 43.19 35.43
N ILE A 145 -14.88 42.03 36.06
CA ILE A 145 -15.54 41.89 37.37
C ILE A 145 -14.81 42.68 38.45
N ILE A 146 -13.47 42.63 38.48
CA ILE A 146 -12.68 43.40 39.46
C ILE A 146 -12.88 44.91 39.23
N GLN A 147 -12.86 45.37 37.98
CA GLN A 147 -13.08 46.79 37.66
C GLN A 147 -14.51 47.23 38.01
N ALA A 148 -15.52 46.42 37.67
CA ALA A 148 -16.91 46.71 38.01
C ALA A 148 -17.11 46.78 39.53
N ARG A 149 -16.50 45.86 40.29
CA ARG A 149 -16.54 45.86 41.75
C ARG A 149 -15.90 47.12 42.35
N ARG A 150 -14.75 47.57 41.82
CA ARG A 150 -14.10 48.82 42.26
C ARG A 150 -15.01 50.03 42.02
N LYS A 151 -15.55 50.17 40.80
CA LYS A 151 -16.48 51.25 40.45
C LYS A 151 -17.72 51.26 41.33
N TYR A 152 -18.29 50.09 41.61
CA TYR A 152 -19.44 49.97 42.51
C TYR A 152 -19.10 50.41 43.94
N GLN A 153 -17.96 49.99 44.49
CA GLN A 153 -17.51 50.38 45.82
C GLN A 153 -17.19 51.87 45.95
N GLU A 154 -16.68 52.49 44.88
CA GLU A 154 -16.45 53.93 44.82
C GLU A 154 -17.79 54.68 44.82
N ALA A 155 -18.76 54.24 44.01
CA ALA A 155 -20.09 54.84 43.97
C ALA A 155 -20.86 54.69 45.29
N SER A 156 -20.72 53.56 46.00
CA SER A 156 -21.41 53.31 47.26
C SER A 156 -20.83 54.07 48.47
N LYS A 157 -19.64 54.65 48.35
CA LYS A 157 -18.99 55.45 49.41
C LYS A 157 -19.20 56.96 49.23
N GLY A 158 -19.72 57.39 48.08
CA GLY A 158 -19.91 58.79 47.72
C GLY A 158 -21.35 59.32 47.89
N GLY A 159 -22.25 58.52 48.48
CA GLY A 159 -23.61 58.92 48.85
C GLY A 159 -23.86 58.66 50.33
#